data_AF-A0A3M1N3M2-F1
#
_entry.id   AF-A0A3M1N3M2-F1
#
_cell.length_a   1.000
_cell.length_b   1.000
_cell.length_c   1.000
_cell.angle_alpha   90.00
_cell.angle_beta   90.00
_cell.angle_gamma   90.00
#
_symmetry.space_group_name_H-M   'P 1'
#
loop_
_entity.id
_entity.type
_entity.pdbx_description
1 polymer ?
#
loop_
_entity_poly.entity_id
_entity_poly.type
_entity_poly.pdbx_seq_one_letter_code
_entity_poly.pdbx_strand_id
1 'polypeptide(L)'
;MGDQINRLRRVSLSLTQMLGREPTIAEIAEAMETTPDKISVLLEISRRPISLEAPTDEDEETEIGDFVQDTRGLSPAEATDREMLRHHLTEALNRLPEREAHILRLRYGLEDGEMHTLEEVGKAIGVTRERVRQLEAQALNRLRRSSSHHILKDFLIDQE
;
A
#
# COMPACT_ATOMS: atom_id res chain seq x y z
N MET A 1 -26.78 -13.80 0.88
CA MET A 1 -25.57 -14.66 0.85
C MET A 1 -25.59 -15.78 1.90
N GLY A 2 -26.15 -15.58 3.10
CA GLY A 2 -26.29 -16.65 4.10
C GLY A 2 -26.99 -17.91 3.57
N ASP A 3 -28.02 -17.75 2.73
CA ASP A 3 -28.71 -18.88 2.08
C ASP A 3 -27.83 -19.68 1.12
N GLN A 4 -26.91 -19.01 0.42
CA GLN A 4 -25.95 -19.67 -0.47
C GLN A 4 -24.91 -20.46 0.33
N ILE A 5 -24.45 -19.94 1.46
CA ILE A 5 -23.53 -20.66 2.37
C ILE A 5 -24.24 -21.87 3.01
N ASN A 6 -25.50 -21.73 3.41
CA ASN A 6 -26.29 -22.85 3.94
C ASN A 6 -26.59 -23.90 2.87
N ARG A 7 -26.80 -23.49 1.60
CA ARG A 7 -26.92 -24.43 0.46
C ARG A 7 -25.60 -25.13 0.17
N LEU A 8 -24.48 -24.40 0.17
CA LEU A 8 -23.12 -24.95 0.01
C LEU A 8 -22.83 -26.05 1.04
N ARG A 9 -23.12 -25.80 2.33
CA ARG A 9 -22.93 -26.80 3.39
C ARG A 9 -23.78 -28.05 3.17
N ARG A 10 -25.04 -27.90 2.78
CA ARG A 10 -25.94 -29.03 2.50
C ARG A 10 -25.48 -29.87 1.30
N VAL A 11 -25.11 -29.20 0.20
CA VAL A 11 -24.64 -29.87 -1.02
C VAL A 11 -23.30 -30.59 -0.76
N SER A 12 -22.36 -29.93 -0.08
CA SER A 12 -21.09 -30.53 0.29
C SER A 12 -21.27 -31.78 1.16
N LEU A 13 -22.12 -31.71 2.20
CA LEU A 13 -22.40 -32.87 3.06
C LEU A 13 -23.06 -34.03 2.30
N SER A 14 -23.98 -33.74 1.39
CA SER A 14 -24.64 -34.74 0.53
C SER A 14 -23.62 -35.43 -0.39
N LEU A 15 -22.76 -34.65 -1.04
CA LEU A 15 -21.69 -35.19 -1.90
C LEU A 15 -20.69 -36.02 -1.09
N THR A 16 -20.30 -35.61 0.12
CA THR A 16 -19.43 -36.40 0.98
C THR A 16 -20.02 -37.76 1.32
N GLN A 17 -21.33 -37.82 1.63
CA GLN A 17 -22.02 -39.09 1.90
C GLN A 17 -22.09 -39.99 0.66
N MET A 18 -22.30 -39.42 -0.53
CA MET A 18 -22.38 -40.20 -1.77
C MET A 18 -21.00 -40.67 -2.28
N LEU A 19 -19.97 -39.83 -2.15
CA LEU A 19 -18.64 -40.08 -2.69
C LEU A 19 -17.73 -40.82 -1.70
N GLY A 20 -18.06 -40.83 -0.41
CA GLY A 20 -17.21 -41.39 0.65
C GLY A 20 -15.90 -40.61 0.87
N ARG A 21 -15.76 -39.43 0.26
CA ARG A 21 -14.60 -38.52 0.37
C ARG A 21 -15.07 -37.07 0.31
N GLU A 22 -14.22 -36.12 0.66
CA GLU A 22 -14.54 -34.70 0.45
C GLU A 22 -14.70 -34.38 -1.06
N PRO A 23 -15.75 -33.63 -1.44
CA PRO A 23 -15.97 -33.21 -2.81
C PRO A 23 -15.01 -32.08 -3.22
N THR A 24 -14.62 -32.09 -4.49
CA THR A 24 -13.80 -31.03 -5.09
C THR A 24 -14.63 -29.77 -5.38
N ILE A 25 -13.95 -28.63 -5.56
CA ILE A 25 -14.60 -27.35 -5.90
C ILE A 25 -15.42 -27.46 -7.19
N ALA A 26 -14.93 -28.21 -8.19
CA ALA A 26 -15.64 -28.44 -9.45
C ALA A 26 -16.92 -29.26 -9.27
N GLU A 27 -16.88 -30.33 -8.47
CA GLU A 27 -18.05 -31.19 -8.17
C GLU A 27 -19.13 -30.41 -7.41
N ILE A 28 -18.72 -29.55 -6.47
CA ILE A 28 -19.63 -28.65 -5.75
C ILE A 28 -20.23 -27.61 -6.69
N ALA A 29 -19.42 -27.04 -7.59
CA ALA A 29 -19.86 -26.03 -8.55
C ALA A 29 -20.92 -26.58 -9.50
N GLU A 30 -20.71 -27.80 -10.00
CA GLU A 30 -21.68 -28.53 -10.83
C GLU A 30 -22.98 -28.78 -10.08
N ALA A 31 -22.91 -29.33 -8.86
CA ALA A 31 -24.09 -29.62 -8.04
C ALA A 31 -24.85 -28.36 -7.56
N MET A 32 -24.19 -27.20 -7.52
CA MET A 32 -24.80 -25.92 -7.18
C MET A 32 -25.22 -25.09 -8.40
N GLU A 33 -24.97 -25.58 -9.61
CA GLU A 33 -25.21 -24.89 -10.90
C GLU A 33 -24.51 -23.52 -10.97
N THR A 34 -23.24 -23.48 -10.59
CA THR A 34 -22.43 -22.24 -10.54
C THR A 34 -21.00 -22.49 -11.02
N THR A 35 -20.15 -21.47 -10.99
CA THR A 35 -18.74 -21.57 -11.39
C THR A 35 -17.83 -21.95 -10.21
N PRO A 36 -16.71 -22.65 -10.46
CA PRO A 36 -15.70 -22.94 -9.44
C PRO A 36 -15.21 -21.69 -8.71
N ASP A 37 -14.98 -20.58 -9.42
CA ASP A 37 -14.55 -19.31 -8.81
C ASP A 37 -15.54 -18.80 -7.76
N LYS A 38 -16.85 -18.89 -8.05
CA LYS A 38 -17.90 -18.50 -7.10
C LYS A 38 -17.93 -19.42 -5.89
N ILE A 39 -17.65 -20.71 -6.07
CA ILE A 39 -17.52 -21.66 -4.94
C ILE A 39 -16.29 -21.34 -4.11
N SER A 40 -15.15 -21.03 -4.71
CA SER A 40 -13.93 -20.63 -3.99
C SER A 40 -14.18 -19.41 -3.10
N VAL A 41 -14.82 -18.38 -3.63
CA VAL A 41 -15.19 -17.18 -2.87
C VAL A 41 -16.21 -17.51 -1.76
N LEU A 42 -17.23 -18.33 -2.05
CA LEU A 42 -18.20 -18.74 -1.03
C LEU A 42 -17.57 -19.57 0.08
N LEU A 43 -16.61 -20.44 -0.24
CA LEU A 43 -15.85 -21.23 0.72
C LEU A 43 -15.02 -20.32 1.61
N GLU A 44 -14.32 -19.34 1.03
CA GLU A 44 -13.52 -18.35 1.75
C GLU A 44 -14.37 -17.55 2.74
N ILE A 45 -15.51 -17.01 2.29
CA ILE A 45 -16.45 -16.26 3.13
C ILE A 45 -17.10 -17.15 4.21
N SER A 46 -17.27 -18.45 3.93
CA SER A 46 -17.88 -19.37 4.89
C SER A 46 -16.97 -19.76 6.05
N ARG A 47 -15.65 -19.50 5.94
CA ARG A 47 -14.68 -19.74 7.02
C ARG A 47 -15.03 -18.86 8.20
N ARG A 48 -15.12 -19.48 9.38
CA ARG A 48 -15.30 -18.71 10.62
C ARG A 48 -13.96 -18.09 11.00
N PRO A 49 -13.94 -16.82 11.43
CA PRO A 49 -12.72 -16.24 11.98
C PRO A 49 -12.29 -17.05 13.21
N ILE A 50 -10.98 -17.20 13.37
CA ILE A 50 -10.38 -17.82 14.54
C ILE A 50 -10.15 -16.72 15.58
N SER A 51 -10.31 -17.04 16.87
CA SER A 51 -9.96 -16.09 17.93
C SER A 51 -8.45 -15.88 17.94
N LEU A 52 -8.00 -14.63 18.08
CA LEU A 52 -6.58 -14.35 18.29
C LEU A 52 -6.13 -14.83 19.68
N GLU A 53 -7.04 -14.88 20.65
CA GLU A 53 -6.80 -15.37 22.02
C GLU A 53 -6.82 -16.91 22.11
N ALA A 54 -6.99 -17.62 20.98
CA ALA A 54 -6.91 -19.07 21.01
C ALA A 54 -5.45 -19.50 21.26
N PRO A 55 -5.19 -20.44 22.17
CA PRO A 55 -3.84 -20.94 22.42
C PRO A 55 -3.31 -21.68 21.19
N THR A 56 -1.99 -21.73 21.07
CA THR A 56 -1.33 -22.53 20.04
C THR A 56 -1.18 -23.99 20.42
N ASP A 57 -0.96 -24.86 19.43
CA ASP A 57 -0.75 -26.30 19.65
C ASP A 57 0.61 -26.60 20.33
N GLU A 58 1.57 -25.66 20.26
CA GLU A 58 2.93 -25.82 20.79
C GLU A 58 3.05 -25.38 22.24
N ASP A 59 2.30 -24.33 22.64
CA ASP A 59 2.34 -23.75 23.98
C ASP A 59 0.97 -23.17 24.37
N GLU A 60 0.43 -23.60 25.51
CA GLU A 60 -0.83 -23.11 26.07
C GLU A 60 -0.74 -21.66 26.60
N GLU A 61 0.47 -21.14 26.83
CA GLU A 61 0.70 -19.75 27.23
C GLU A 61 0.82 -18.79 26.03
N THR A 62 0.99 -19.31 24.82
CA THR A 62 1.15 -18.48 23.61
C THR A 62 -0.14 -18.46 22.80
N GLU A 63 -0.61 -17.27 22.43
CA GLU A 63 -1.85 -17.07 21.69
C GLU A 63 -1.57 -16.92 20.19
N ILE A 64 -2.56 -17.25 19.33
CA ILE A 64 -2.46 -17.05 17.88
C ILE A 64 -2.15 -15.59 17.51
N GLY A 65 -2.65 -14.65 18.31
CA GLY A 65 -2.42 -13.21 18.15
C GLY A 65 -0.95 -12.81 18.18
N ASP A 66 -0.12 -13.50 18.97
CA ASP A 66 1.30 -13.16 19.15
C ASP A 66 2.13 -13.36 17.86
N PHE A 67 1.62 -14.16 16.91
CA PHE A 67 2.26 -14.41 15.62
C PHE A 67 1.77 -13.49 14.50
N VAL A 68 0.77 -12.65 14.75
CA VAL A 68 0.23 -11.73 13.74
C VAL A 68 1.11 -10.48 13.67
N GLN A 69 2.01 -10.46 12.70
CA GLN A 69 2.84 -9.28 12.44
C GLN A 69 1.98 -8.09 11.96
N ASP A 70 2.22 -6.91 12.51
CA ASP A 70 1.72 -5.67 11.93
C ASP A 70 2.50 -5.34 10.65
N THR A 71 1.85 -5.50 9.50
CA THR A 71 2.41 -5.17 8.18
C THR A 71 2.06 -3.76 7.72
N ARG A 72 1.35 -2.98 8.55
CA ARG A 72 0.95 -1.60 8.23
C ARG A 72 1.89 -0.56 8.85
N GLY A 73 2.52 -0.91 9.97
CA GLY A 73 3.53 -0.08 10.62
C GLY A 73 4.82 -0.02 9.81
N LEU A 74 5.47 1.15 9.81
CA LEU A 74 6.86 1.25 9.35
C LEU A 74 7.78 0.63 10.39
N SER A 75 8.76 -0.13 9.96
CA SER A 75 9.86 -0.56 10.83
C SER A 75 10.66 0.64 11.34
N PRO A 76 11.35 0.52 12.48
CA PRO A 76 12.23 1.59 12.98
C PRO A 76 13.31 2.01 11.95
N ALA A 77 13.80 1.07 11.14
CA ALA A 77 14.76 1.35 10.09
C ALA A 77 14.12 2.22 8.99
N GLU A 78 12.97 1.82 8.44
CA GLU A 78 12.26 2.60 7.42
C GLU A 78 11.84 3.98 7.93
N ALA A 79 11.40 4.09 9.18
CA ALA A 79 11.07 5.36 9.80
C ALA A 79 12.29 6.29 9.88
N THR A 80 13.47 5.74 10.22
CA THR A 80 14.73 6.48 10.27
C THR A 80 15.14 6.94 8.87
N ASP A 81 15.10 6.03 7.89
CA ASP A 81 15.44 6.33 6.49
C ASP A 81 14.55 7.44 5.92
N ARG A 82 13.25 7.40 6.23
CA ARG A 82 12.30 8.44 5.79
C ARG A 82 12.62 9.79 6.40
N GLU A 83 12.98 9.85 7.69
CA GLU A 83 13.34 11.11 8.33
C GLU A 83 14.68 11.65 7.82
N MET A 84 15.66 10.77 7.57
CA MET A 84 16.93 11.15 6.95
C MET A 84 16.72 11.71 5.54
N LEU A 85 15.89 11.06 4.72
CA LEU A 85 15.52 11.57 3.39
C LEU A 85 14.88 12.95 3.49
N ARG A 86 13.92 13.13 4.40
CA ARG A 86 13.24 14.42 4.62
C ARG A 86 14.22 15.52 5.01
N HIS A 87 15.18 15.21 5.89
CA HIS A 87 16.22 16.13 6.30
C HIS A 87 17.12 16.54 5.12
N HIS A 88 17.66 15.57 4.39
CA HIS A 88 18.54 15.85 3.24
C HIS A 88 17.83 16.57 2.09
N LEU A 89 16.56 16.25 1.85
CA LEU A 89 15.72 16.94 0.88
C LEU A 89 15.53 18.41 1.28
N THR A 90 15.24 18.67 2.55
CA THR A 90 15.08 20.02 3.08
C THR A 90 16.36 20.84 2.91
N GLU A 91 17.51 20.27 3.27
CA GLU A 91 18.83 20.88 3.06
C GLU A 91 19.11 21.18 1.58
N ALA A 92 18.76 20.25 0.68
CA ALA A 92 18.94 20.45 -0.76
C ALA A 92 18.06 21.59 -1.30
N LEU A 93 16.80 21.68 -0.86
CA LEU A 93 15.88 22.74 -1.25
C LEU A 93 16.32 24.10 -0.68
N ASN A 94 16.84 24.15 0.54
CA ASN A 94 17.34 25.39 1.16
C ASN A 94 18.54 26.00 0.44
N ARG A 95 19.26 25.21 -0.37
CA ARG A 95 20.38 25.68 -1.22
C ARG A 95 19.92 26.27 -2.55
N LEU A 96 18.65 26.07 -2.92
CA LEU A 96 18.08 26.67 -4.12
C LEU A 96 17.69 28.14 -3.86
N PRO A 97 17.57 28.95 -4.93
CA PRO A 97 16.90 30.23 -4.83
C PRO A 97 15.52 30.09 -4.20
N GLU A 98 15.16 30.98 -3.28
CA GLU A 98 13.92 30.91 -2.48
C GLU A 98 12.66 30.67 -3.34
N ARG A 99 12.55 31.36 -4.48
CA ARG A 99 11.43 31.19 -5.42
C ARG A 99 11.40 29.80 -6.08
N GLU A 100 12.57 29.24 -6.41
CA GLU A 100 12.69 27.90 -6.98
C GLU A 100 12.33 26.84 -5.93
N ALA A 101 12.84 26.98 -4.71
CA ALA A 101 12.53 26.09 -3.59
C ALA A 101 11.03 26.09 -3.26
N HIS A 102 10.40 27.27 -3.19
CA HIS A 102 8.98 27.40 -2.89
C HIS A 102 8.09 26.78 -3.98
N ILE A 103 8.46 26.93 -5.26
CA ILE A 103 7.76 26.24 -6.36
C ILE A 103 7.82 24.73 -6.18
N LEU A 104 8.99 24.16 -5.86
CA LEU A 104 9.12 22.72 -5.65
C LEU A 104 8.34 22.24 -4.42
N ARG A 105 8.35 23.00 -3.32
CA ARG A 105 7.61 22.64 -2.10
C ARG A 105 6.11 22.53 -2.36
N LEU A 106 5.51 23.51 -3.04
CA LEU A 106 4.09 23.48 -3.41
C LEU A 106 3.79 22.43 -4.48
N ARG A 107 4.63 22.31 -5.51
CA ARG A 107 4.37 21.40 -6.64
C ARG A 107 4.30 19.94 -6.20
N TYR A 108 5.15 19.56 -5.24
CA TYR A 108 5.31 18.18 -4.77
C TYR A 108 4.72 17.95 -3.38
N GLY A 109 3.95 18.89 -2.82
CA GLY A 109 3.29 18.75 -1.52
C GLY A 109 4.26 18.54 -0.36
N LEU A 110 5.45 19.14 -0.43
CA LEU A 110 6.49 18.99 0.61
C LEU A 110 6.24 19.89 1.83
N GLU A 111 5.20 20.73 1.78
CA GLU A 111 4.83 21.68 2.84
C GLU A 111 3.47 21.36 3.46
N ASP A 112 2.47 21.06 2.63
CA ASP A 112 1.07 20.81 3.02
C ASP A 112 0.60 19.37 2.74
N GLY A 113 1.41 18.55 2.09
CA GLY A 113 1.07 17.17 1.73
C GLY A 113 0.27 17.02 0.44
N GLU A 114 -0.08 18.10 -0.25
CA GLU A 114 -0.87 18.06 -1.48
C GLU A 114 -0.07 18.49 -2.70
N MET A 115 -0.17 17.72 -3.79
CA MET A 115 0.50 18.11 -5.05
C MET A 115 -0.34 19.14 -5.79
N HIS A 116 0.20 20.35 -5.96
CA HIS A 116 -0.47 21.41 -6.71
C HIS A 116 -0.12 21.41 -8.20
N THR A 117 -1.07 21.73 -9.08
CA THR A 117 -0.81 21.87 -10.53
C THR A 117 0.07 23.09 -10.85
N LEU A 118 0.73 23.11 -12.02
CA LEU A 118 1.51 24.28 -12.46
C LEU A 118 0.68 25.58 -12.50
N GLU A 119 -0.63 25.45 -12.76
CA GLU A 119 -1.54 26.59 -12.79
C GLU A 119 -1.88 27.08 -11.37
N GLU A 120 -2.14 26.17 -10.44
CA GLU A 120 -2.37 26.48 -9.01
C GLU A 120 -1.14 27.15 -8.38
N VAL A 121 0.05 26.58 -8.60
CA VAL A 121 1.31 27.17 -8.14
C VAL A 121 1.53 28.55 -8.77
N GLY A 122 1.19 28.71 -10.04
CA GLY A 122 1.27 30.00 -10.74
C GLY A 122 0.35 31.05 -10.12
N LYS A 123 -0.89 30.68 -9.79
CA LYS A 123 -1.85 31.56 -9.10
C LYS A 123 -1.35 31.94 -7.70
N ALA A 124 -0.81 30.99 -6.94
CA ALA A 124 -0.30 31.23 -5.58
C ALA A 124 0.89 32.20 -5.56
N ILE A 125 1.79 32.12 -6.55
CA ILE A 125 3.05 32.90 -6.60
C ILE A 125 2.92 34.16 -7.50
N GLY A 126 1.78 34.35 -8.15
CA GLY A 126 1.52 35.49 -9.03
C GLY A 126 2.32 35.46 -10.34
N VAL A 127 2.52 34.26 -10.91
CA VAL A 127 3.26 34.05 -12.17
C VAL A 127 2.47 33.18 -13.15
N THR A 128 2.83 33.23 -14.44
CA THR A 128 2.17 32.40 -15.45
C THR A 128 2.54 30.93 -15.29
N ARG A 129 1.65 30.02 -15.71
CA ARG A 129 1.90 28.57 -15.75
C ARG A 129 3.22 28.22 -16.42
N GLU A 130 3.50 28.82 -17.58
CA GLU A 130 4.75 28.57 -18.32
C GLU A 130 5.98 29.05 -17.55
N ARG A 131 5.85 30.14 -16.79
CA ARG A 131 6.94 30.61 -15.93
C ARG A 131 7.23 29.64 -14.79
N VAL A 132 6.21 29.06 -14.17
CA VAL A 132 6.38 28.00 -13.16
C VAL A 132 7.13 26.81 -13.76
N ARG A 133 6.71 26.34 -14.94
CA ARG A 133 7.35 25.22 -15.64
C ARG A 133 8.84 25.45 -15.89
N GLN A 134 9.20 26.67 -16.30
CA GLN A 134 10.60 27.05 -16.52
C GLN A 134 11.41 27.04 -15.23
N LEU A 135 10.88 27.64 -14.17
CA LEU A 135 11.55 27.71 -12.86
C LEU A 135 11.70 26.31 -12.24
N GLU A 136 10.69 25.45 -12.36
CA GLU A 136 10.77 24.05 -11.94
C GLU A 136 11.90 23.32 -12.68
N ALA A 137 11.95 23.43 -14.02
CA ALA A 137 13.01 22.78 -14.81
C ALA A 137 14.41 23.31 -14.46
N GLN A 138 14.54 24.60 -14.13
CA GLN A 138 15.79 25.19 -13.66
C GLN A 138 16.19 24.64 -12.29
N ALA A 139 15.26 24.59 -11.34
CA ALA A 139 15.46 24.08 -9.99
C ALA A 139 15.91 22.61 -10.01
N LEU A 140 15.20 21.76 -10.77
CA LEU A 140 15.53 20.35 -10.94
C LEU A 140 16.92 20.16 -11.57
N ASN A 141 17.28 20.97 -12.57
CA ASN A 141 18.61 20.93 -13.17
C ASN A 141 19.72 21.34 -12.18
N ARG A 142 19.47 22.33 -11.31
CA ARG A 142 20.42 22.71 -10.26
C ARG A 142 20.60 21.58 -9.26
N LEU A 143 19.50 20.98 -8.79
CA LEU A 143 19.54 19.84 -7.86
C LEU A 143 20.37 18.69 -8.44
N ARG A 144 20.14 18.32 -9.71
CA ARG A 144 20.90 17.27 -10.42
C ARG A 144 22.41 17.52 -10.52
N ARG A 145 22.84 18.79 -10.55
CA ARG A 145 24.26 19.17 -10.64
C ARG A 145 24.90 19.48 -9.29
N SER A 146 24.10 19.52 -8.22
CA SER A 146 24.57 19.84 -6.88
C SER A 146 25.21 18.62 -6.21
N SER A 147 26.03 18.86 -5.18
CA SER A 147 26.54 17.78 -4.32
C SER A 147 25.42 17.02 -3.61
N SER A 148 24.26 17.65 -3.41
CA SER A 148 23.06 17.00 -2.85
C SER A 148 22.51 15.89 -3.76
N HIS A 149 22.83 15.88 -5.06
CA HIS A 149 22.41 14.81 -5.95
C HIS A 149 22.92 13.44 -5.50
N HIS A 150 24.19 13.35 -5.10
CA HIS A 150 24.77 12.09 -4.64
C HIS A 150 24.04 11.56 -3.41
N ILE A 151 23.86 12.41 -2.41
CA ILE A 151 23.18 12.05 -1.15
C ILE A 151 21.74 11.61 -1.42
N LEU A 152 20.99 12.35 -2.24
CA LEU A 152 19.60 12.03 -2.55
C LEU A 152 19.47 10.78 -3.43
N LYS A 153 20.48 10.47 -4.24
CA LYS A 153 20.51 9.27 -5.07
C LYS A 153 20.65 8.01 -4.24
N ASP A 154 21.34 8.06 -3.10
CA ASP A 154 21.50 6.90 -2.22
C ASP A 154 20.17 6.42 -1.62
N PHE A 155 19.15 7.30 -1.57
CA PHE A 155 17.79 6.93 -1.18
C PHE A 155 16.94 6.34 -2.32
N LEU A 156 17.44 6.34 -3.56
CA LEU A 156 16.84 5.62 -4.68
C LEU A 156 17.29 4.16 -4.62
N ILE A 157 16.92 3.46 -3.56
CA ILE A 157 17.06 2.01 -3.50
C ILE A 157 16.11 1.46 -4.55
N ASP A 158 16.65 0.73 -5.54
CA ASP A 158 15.87 0.03 -6.55
C ASP A 158 14.79 -0.79 -5.86
N GLN A 159 13.54 -0.45 -6.15
CA GLN A 159 12.38 -1.25 -5.78
C GLN A 159 12.42 -2.48 -6.71
N GLU A 160 13.13 -3.54 -6.30
CA GLU A 160 12.92 -4.89 -6.86
C GLU A 160 11.58 -5.48 -6.39
#